data_AF-A0A8J8DR97-F1
#
_entry.id   AF-A0A8J8DR97-F1
#
_cell.length_a   1.000
_cell.length_b   1.000
_cell.length_c   1.000
_cell.angle_alpha   90.00
_cell.angle_beta   90.00
_cell.angle_gamma   90.00
#
_symmetry.space_group_name_H-M   'P 1'
#
loop_
_entity.id
_entity.type
_entity.pdbx_description
1 polymer ?
#
loop_
_entity_poly.entity_id
_entity_poly.type
_entity_poly.pdbx_seq_one_letter_code
_entity_poly.pdbx_strand_id
1 'polypeptide(L)'
;MLLRGRPRYLGSRVVDYRRLNDIIRRNNHRRKLLITRRAPSELDGPNIHPIWVTKVPYPNAVSPSRLHAIEQMVWEQLQNEDVDVILDAIEYLMIENGVEPTLRFVSKLRDMTLLTNSDFYVTVSDGLDSRVLNILRRIVE
;
A
#
# COMPACT_ATOMS: atom_id res chain seq x y z
N MET A 1 -26.95 17.34 -5.22
CA MET A 1 -26.01 16.74 -4.25
C MET A 1 -24.60 17.04 -4.74
N LEU A 2 -23.90 17.95 -4.05
CA LEU A 2 -22.63 18.54 -4.52
C LEU A 2 -21.52 17.48 -4.58
N LEU A 3 -21.04 17.20 -5.79
CA LEU A 3 -19.74 16.56 -6.03
C LEU A 3 -18.65 17.49 -5.47
N ARG A 4 -18.28 17.29 -4.20
CA ARG A 4 -17.12 17.95 -3.61
C ARG A 4 -15.86 17.38 -4.26
N GLY A 5 -15.41 18.05 -5.32
CA GLY A 5 -14.03 17.91 -5.79
C GLY A 5 -13.08 18.16 -4.61
N ARG A 6 -12.22 17.19 -4.33
CA ARG A 6 -11.09 17.36 -3.42
C ARG A 6 -9.81 16.81 -4.06
N PRO A 7 -9.03 17.63 -4.78
CA PRO A 7 -7.61 17.41 -4.85
C PRO A 7 -6.99 18.05 -3.60
N ARG A 8 -6.88 17.29 -2.50
CA ARG A 8 -5.97 17.66 -1.40
C ARG A 8 -4.70 16.83 -1.53
N TYR A 9 -3.91 17.11 -2.56
CA TYR A 9 -2.60 16.50 -2.74
C TYR A 9 -1.53 17.34 -2.03
N LEU A 10 -1.48 17.24 -0.69
CA LEU A 10 -0.35 17.75 0.09
C LEU A 10 0.75 16.67 0.17
N GLY A 11 1.42 16.46 -0.96
CA GLY A 11 2.62 15.62 -1.08
C GLY A 11 2.48 14.41 -2.01
N SER A 12 3.64 13.97 -2.51
CA SER A 12 3.83 12.75 -3.32
C SER A 12 3.23 11.54 -2.61
N ARG A 13 2.46 10.72 -3.33
CA ARG A 13 1.89 9.46 -2.80
C ARG A 13 2.81 8.26 -3.05
N VAL A 14 3.72 8.41 -4.00
CA VAL A 14 4.88 7.54 -4.18
C VAL A 14 6.05 8.14 -3.39
N VAL A 15 6.58 7.42 -2.41
CA VAL A 15 7.51 7.96 -1.41
C VAL A 15 8.75 7.08 -1.28
N ASP A 16 9.91 7.64 -0.93
CA ASP A 16 11.09 6.84 -0.57
C ASP A 16 10.77 5.94 0.65
N TYR A 17 11.12 4.66 0.59
CA TYR A 17 10.94 3.66 1.66
C TYR A 17 11.55 4.07 3.01
N ARG A 18 12.63 4.87 3.00
CA ARG A 18 13.25 5.43 4.21
C ARG A 18 12.30 6.34 4.98
N ARG A 19 11.28 6.88 4.32
CA ARG A 19 10.27 7.77 4.90
C ARG A 19 8.97 7.05 5.29
N LEU A 20 8.96 5.71 5.29
CA LEU A 20 7.78 4.93 5.70
C LEU A 20 7.22 5.42 7.05
N ASN A 21 8.11 5.70 8.02
CA ASN A 21 7.72 6.17 9.35
C ASN A 21 7.00 7.53 9.32
N ASP A 22 7.36 8.42 8.38
CA ASP A 22 6.67 9.70 8.21
C ASP A 22 5.21 9.47 7.78
N ILE A 23 4.97 8.49 6.91
CA ILE A 23 3.65 8.15 6.38
C ILE A 23 2.80 7.52 7.47
N ILE A 24 3.36 6.56 8.22
CA ILE A 24 2.68 5.89 9.34
C ILE A 24 2.24 6.91 10.39
N ARG A 25 3.07 7.94 10.66
CA ARG A 25 2.79 9.01 11.62
C ARG A 25 1.76 10.05 11.16
N ARG A 26 1.35 10.05 9.89
CA ARG A 26 0.27 10.92 9.40
C ARG A 26 -1.06 10.37 9.88
N ASN A 27 -2.00 11.25 10.23
CA ASN A 27 -3.35 10.84 10.65
C ASN A 27 -3.32 9.72 11.71
N ASN A 28 -2.60 9.90 12.83
CA ASN A 28 -2.40 8.85 13.85
C ASN A 28 -3.68 8.26 14.45
N HIS A 29 -4.82 8.94 14.29
CA HIS A 29 -6.14 8.44 14.69
C HIS A 29 -6.70 7.37 13.73
N ARG A 30 -6.15 7.25 12.51
CA ARG A 30 -6.53 6.24 11.51
C ARG A 30 -5.63 5.02 11.63
N ARG A 31 -6.19 3.85 11.35
CA ARG A 31 -5.43 2.61 11.22
C ARG A 31 -4.58 2.64 9.95
N LYS A 32 -3.46 1.92 9.96
CA LYS A 32 -2.52 1.79 8.84
C LYS A 32 -2.47 0.35 8.40
N LEU A 33 -3.10 0.05 7.26
CA LEU A 33 -2.98 -1.25 6.63
C LEU A 33 -1.67 -1.30 5.86
N LEU A 34 -0.66 -1.95 6.45
CA LEU A 34 0.70 -1.96 5.94
C LEU A 34 1.00 -3.28 5.22
N ILE A 35 1.05 -3.24 3.89
CA ILE A 35 1.45 -4.37 3.06
C ILE A 35 2.97 -4.33 2.94
N THR A 36 3.68 -5.18 3.68
CA THR A 36 5.14 -5.08 3.81
C THR A 36 5.82 -6.44 3.88
N ARG A 37 7.13 -6.46 3.61
CA ARG A 37 8.00 -7.61 3.86
C ARG A 37 8.51 -7.71 5.29
N ARG A 38 8.45 -6.61 6.07
CA ARG A 38 8.90 -6.57 7.46
C ARG A 38 8.04 -7.51 8.29
N ALA A 39 8.68 -8.36 9.08
CA ALA A 39 7.96 -9.27 9.95
C ALA A 39 7.15 -8.46 10.98
N PRO A 40 6.02 -8.99 11.49
CA PRO A 40 5.22 -8.31 12.50
C PRO A 40 6.03 -7.89 13.75
N SER A 41 7.07 -8.66 14.10
CA SER A 41 7.98 -8.34 15.23
C SER A 41 8.89 -7.13 14.99
N GLU A 42 9.02 -6.66 13.76
CA GLU A 42 9.84 -5.50 13.38
C GLU A 42 9.01 -4.21 13.27
N LEU A 43 7.70 -4.29 13.54
CA LEU A 43 6.76 -3.20 13.36
C LEU A 43 6.33 -2.64 14.72
N ASP A 44 6.63 -1.36 14.93
CA ASP A 44 6.23 -0.64 16.14
C ASP A 44 5.15 0.39 15.82
N GLY A 45 3.98 0.25 16.44
CA GLY A 45 2.91 1.24 16.34
C GLY A 45 1.53 0.65 16.62
N PRO A 46 0.74 1.24 17.55
CA PRO A 46 -0.55 0.66 17.96
C PRO A 46 -1.63 0.71 16.88
N ASN A 47 -1.45 1.55 15.85
CA ASN A 47 -2.38 1.69 14.74
C ASN A 47 -1.92 0.94 13.47
N ILE A 48 -0.83 0.17 13.52
CA ILE A 48 -0.33 -0.60 12.38
C ILE A 48 -1.02 -1.96 12.34
N HIS A 49 -1.56 -2.29 11.17
CA HIS A 49 -2.07 -3.62 10.88
C HIS A 49 -1.34 -4.20 9.67
N PRO A 50 -0.40 -5.12 9.90
CA PRO A 50 0.42 -5.65 8.80
C PRO A 50 -0.32 -6.71 7.99
N ILE A 51 -0.24 -6.58 6.67
CA ILE A 51 -0.35 -7.71 5.75
C ILE A 51 1.10 -8.13 5.45
N TRP A 52 1.57 -9.16 6.14
CA TRP A 52 2.94 -9.61 6.01
C TRP A 52 3.11 -10.45 4.73
N VAL A 53 3.83 -9.90 3.76
CA VAL A 53 4.08 -10.53 2.47
C VAL A 53 5.38 -11.32 2.53
N THR A 54 5.29 -12.65 2.56
CA THR A 54 6.45 -13.54 2.66
C THR A 54 6.17 -14.91 2.05
N LYS A 55 7.24 -15.58 1.60
CA LYS A 55 7.20 -17.00 1.21
C LYS A 55 7.34 -17.95 2.41
N VAL A 56 7.75 -17.43 3.56
CA VAL A 56 7.89 -18.22 4.78
C VAL A 56 6.49 -18.62 5.26
N PRO A 57 6.23 -19.93 5.47
CA PRO A 57 4.98 -20.36 6.08
C PRO A 57 4.86 -19.80 7.49
N TYR A 58 3.90 -18.92 7.71
CA TYR A 58 3.63 -18.34 9.02
C TYR A 58 2.13 -18.02 9.15
N PRO A 59 1.53 -18.15 10.36
CA PRO A 59 0.14 -17.79 10.56
C PRO A 59 -0.17 -16.36 10.11
N ASN A 60 -1.22 -16.18 9.30
CA ASN A 60 -1.67 -14.88 8.78
C ASN A 60 -0.68 -14.15 7.84
N ALA A 61 0.38 -14.81 7.38
CA ALA A 61 1.21 -14.32 6.29
C ALA A 61 0.59 -14.63 4.92
N VAL A 62 0.92 -13.83 3.92
CA VAL A 62 0.47 -14.02 2.53
C VAL A 62 1.67 -14.15 1.59
N SER A 63 1.61 -15.16 0.71
CA SER A 63 2.58 -15.31 -0.38
C SER A 63 2.51 -14.12 -1.33
N PRO A 64 3.66 -13.56 -1.79
CA PRO A 64 3.68 -12.47 -2.77
C PRO A 64 3.01 -12.83 -4.10
N SER A 65 2.95 -14.11 -4.45
CA SER A 65 2.27 -14.60 -5.66
C SER A 65 0.73 -14.57 -5.57
N ARG A 66 0.19 -14.36 -4.37
CA ARG A 66 -1.26 -14.36 -4.11
C ARG A 66 -1.81 -12.93 -4.05
N LEU A 67 -1.60 -12.16 -5.12
CA LEU A 67 -2.09 -10.78 -5.22
C LEU A 67 -3.60 -10.66 -4.91
N HIS A 68 -4.41 -11.60 -5.42
CA HIS A 68 -5.86 -11.65 -5.15
C HIS A 68 -6.20 -11.75 -3.65
N ALA A 69 -5.38 -12.46 -2.86
CA ALA A 69 -5.60 -12.58 -1.43
C ALA A 69 -5.29 -11.26 -0.71
N ILE A 70 -4.22 -10.56 -1.14
CA ILE A 70 -3.91 -9.22 -0.63
C ILE A 70 -5.04 -8.25 -1.01
N GLU A 71 -5.53 -8.28 -2.26
CA GLU A 71 -6.67 -7.47 -2.72
C GLU A 71 -7.89 -7.68 -1.81
N GLN A 72 -8.26 -8.94 -1.53
CA GLN A 72 -9.39 -9.27 -0.67
C GLN A 72 -9.20 -8.76 0.77
N MET A 73 -8.02 -8.98 1.37
CA MET A 73 -7.73 -8.50 2.72
C MET A 73 -7.82 -6.97 2.80
N VAL A 74 -7.32 -6.25 1.79
CA VAL A 74 -7.43 -4.79 1.73
C VAL A 74 -8.89 -4.36 1.63
N TRP A 75 -9.66 -4.99 0.76
CA TRP A 75 -11.08 -4.69 0.60
C TRP A 75 -11.86 -4.87 1.90
N GLU A 76 -11.66 -6.00 2.60
CA GLU A 76 -12.32 -6.28 3.87
C GLU A 76 -12.00 -5.23 4.94
N GLN A 77 -10.76 -4.76 5.02
CA GLN A 77 -10.38 -3.71 5.98
C GLN A 77 -11.01 -2.36 5.62
N LEU A 78 -11.03 -2.00 4.33
CA LEU A 78 -11.60 -0.74 3.86
C LEU A 78 -13.12 -0.62 4.08
N GLN A 79 -13.85 -1.73 4.18
CA GLN A 79 -15.31 -1.71 4.45
C GLN A 79 -15.65 -1.45 5.92
N ASN A 80 -14.76 -1.81 6.84
CA ASN A 80 -15.08 -1.86 8.27
C ASN A 80 -14.50 -0.71 9.07
N GLU A 81 -13.46 -0.04 8.56
CA GLU A 81 -12.63 0.85 9.36
C GLU A 81 -12.15 2.10 8.59
N ASP A 82 -11.92 3.18 9.32
CA ASP A 82 -11.20 4.35 8.82
C ASP A 82 -9.70 4.05 8.74
N VAL A 83 -9.30 3.45 7.62
CA VAL A 83 -7.94 2.92 7.40
C VAL A 83 -7.25 3.64 6.25
N ASP A 84 -5.94 3.86 6.38
CA ASP A 84 -5.08 4.26 5.26
C ASP A 84 -4.24 3.05 4.82
N VAL A 85 -4.06 2.88 3.51
CA VAL A 85 -3.34 1.75 2.92
C VAL A 85 -1.93 2.17 2.53
N ILE A 86 -0.93 1.38 2.92
CA ILE A 86 0.47 1.62 2.60
C ILE A 86 1.05 0.36 1.98
N LEU A 87 1.51 0.46 0.74
CA LEU A 87 2.23 -0.61 0.05
C LEU A 87 3.74 -0.39 0.16
N ASP A 88 4.39 -1.19 1.01
CA ASP A 88 5.83 -1.21 1.31
C ASP A 88 6.48 -2.54 0.88
N ALA A 89 6.07 -3.05 -0.27
CA ALA A 89 6.58 -4.30 -0.83
C ALA A 89 6.57 -4.33 -2.36
N ILE A 90 6.43 -3.17 -3.04
CA ILE A 90 6.14 -3.14 -4.47
C ILE A 90 7.23 -3.80 -5.32
N GLU A 91 8.52 -3.55 -5.08
CA GLU A 91 9.59 -4.17 -5.86
C GLU A 91 9.62 -5.68 -5.67
N TYR A 92 9.30 -6.17 -4.47
CA TYR A 92 9.22 -7.61 -4.23
C TYR A 92 8.03 -8.23 -4.95
N LEU A 93 6.87 -7.58 -4.95
CA LEU A 93 5.73 -8.03 -5.74
C LEU A 93 6.07 -8.04 -7.24
N MET A 94 6.83 -7.07 -7.74
CA MET A 94 7.29 -7.03 -9.14
C MET A 94 8.27 -8.16 -9.47
N ILE A 95 9.20 -8.49 -8.56
CA ILE A 95 10.11 -9.62 -8.74
C ILE A 95 9.33 -10.94 -8.82
N GLU A 96 8.30 -11.08 -7.99
CA GLU A 96 7.55 -12.33 -7.85
C GLU A 96 6.45 -12.52 -8.89
N ASN A 97 5.86 -11.43 -9.39
CA ASN A 97 4.69 -11.46 -10.29
C ASN A 97 4.94 -10.81 -11.66
N GLY A 98 6.06 -10.11 -11.83
CA GLY A 98 6.30 -9.22 -12.96
C GLY A 98 5.72 -7.82 -12.77
N VAL A 99 6.28 -6.86 -13.52
CA VAL A 99 5.94 -5.43 -13.41
C VAL A 99 4.47 -5.17 -13.72
N GLU A 100 3.97 -5.68 -14.84
CA GLU A 100 2.63 -5.35 -15.33
C GLU A 100 1.51 -5.88 -14.39
N PRO A 101 1.55 -7.14 -13.91
CA PRO A 101 0.58 -7.61 -12.91
C PRO A 101 0.61 -6.80 -11.61
N THR A 102 1.80 -6.41 -11.13
CA THR A 102 1.92 -5.58 -9.93
C THR A 102 1.34 -4.18 -10.14
N LEU A 103 1.58 -3.54 -11.29
CA LEU A 103 0.99 -2.22 -11.57
C LEU A 103 -0.54 -2.28 -11.67
N ARG A 104 -1.11 -3.34 -12.25
CA ARG A 104 -2.57 -3.56 -12.23
C ARG A 104 -3.10 -3.73 -10.81
N PHE A 105 -2.40 -4.49 -9.98
CA PHE A 105 -2.72 -4.64 -8.55
C PHE A 105 -2.71 -3.29 -7.82
N VAL A 106 -1.67 -2.47 -8.02
CA VAL A 106 -1.59 -1.11 -7.45
C VAL A 106 -2.77 -0.23 -7.89
N SER A 107 -3.13 -0.28 -9.19
CA SER A 107 -4.28 0.47 -9.72
C SER A 107 -5.57 0.06 -9.02
N LYS A 108 -5.81 -1.24 -8.84
CA LYS A 108 -7.00 -1.72 -8.11
C LYS A 108 -7.02 -1.25 -6.66
N LEU A 109 -5.89 -1.32 -5.95
CA LEU A 109 -5.82 -0.83 -4.57
C LEU A 109 -6.13 0.66 -4.52
N ARG A 110 -5.58 1.45 -5.45
CA ARG A 110 -5.89 2.88 -5.57
C ARG A 110 -7.38 3.10 -5.76
N ASP A 111 -8.01 2.40 -6.70
CA ASP A 111 -9.43 2.51 -6.97
C ASP A 111 -10.28 2.18 -5.72
N MET A 112 -9.94 1.10 -4.99
CA MET A 112 -10.61 0.77 -3.73
C MET A 112 -10.48 1.87 -2.67
N THR A 113 -9.29 2.46 -2.53
CA THR A 113 -9.06 3.56 -1.57
C THR A 113 -9.74 4.86 -1.97
N LEU A 114 -10.05 5.08 -3.27
CA LEU A 114 -10.79 6.26 -3.73
C LEU A 114 -12.30 6.14 -3.45
N LEU A 115 -12.83 4.92 -3.46
CA LEU A 115 -14.22 4.63 -3.08
C LEU A 115 -14.46 4.79 -1.58
N THR A 116 -13.39 4.76 -0.80
CA THR A 116 -13.38 4.97 0.65
C THR A 116 -12.71 6.32 0.96
N ASN A 117 -12.92 6.91 2.13
CA ASN A 117 -12.24 8.16 2.49
C ASN A 117 -10.82 7.87 3.01
N SER A 118 -10.06 7.06 2.27
CA SER A 118 -8.81 6.44 2.67
C SER A 118 -7.64 6.97 1.85
N ASP A 119 -6.50 7.17 2.51
CA ASP A 119 -5.27 7.49 1.80
C ASP A 119 -4.59 6.22 1.29
N PHE A 120 -3.96 6.30 0.11
CA PHE A 120 -3.09 5.25 -0.43
C PHE A 120 -1.69 5.79 -0.66
N TYR A 121 -0.69 5.06 -0.17
CA TYR A 121 0.72 5.38 -0.37
C TYR A 121 1.46 4.15 -0.87
N VAL A 122 2.48 4.37 -1.70
CA VAL A 122 3.41 3.34 -2.14
C VAL A 122 4.81 3.79 -1.81
N THR A 123 5.57 2.98 -1.07
CA THR A 123 6.98 3.23 -0.88
C THR A 123 7.80 2.54 -1.96
N VAL A 124 8.88 3.19 -2.37
CA VAL A 124 9.82 2.73 -3.40
C VAL A 124 11.25 3.02 -2.97
N SER A 125 12.18 2.23 -3.47
CA SER A 125 13.62 2.47 -3.37
C SER A 125 14.18 3.17 -4.60
N ASP A 126 15.41 3.67 -4.47
CA ASP A 126 16.16 4.29 -5.56
C ASP A 126 16.49 3.30 -6.70
N GLY A 127 16.28 2.00 -6.48
CA GLY A 127 16.54 0.94 -7.47
C GLY A 127 15.40 0.71 -8.47
N LEU A 128 14.25 1.36 -8.31
CA LEU A 128 13.12 1.19 -9.21
C LEU A 128 13.38 1.88 -10.55
N ASP A 129 13.15 1.16 -11.65
CA ASP A 129 13.30 1.71 -12.99
C ASP A 129 12.46 2.99 -13.18
N SER A 130 13.06 4.01 -13.81
CA SER A 130 12.45 5.34 -13.95
C SER A 130 11.15 5.33 -14.75
N ARG A 131 11.01 4.44 -15.75
CA ARG A 131 9.78 4.28 -16.52
C ARG A 131 8.69 3.70 -15.63
N VAL A 132 9.02 2.67 -14.86
CA VAL A 132 8.10 2.04 -13.89
C VAL A 132 7.67 3.05 -12.83
N LEU A 133 8.60 3.83 -12.28
CA LEU A 133 8.31 4.89 -11.32
C LEU A 133 7.34 5.94 -11.87
N ASN A 134 7.52 6.37 -13.12
CA ASN A 134 6.64 7.34 -13.76
C ASN A 134 5.23 6.80 -13.99
N ILE A 135 5.11 5.52 -14.37
CA ILE A 135 3.80 4.86 -14.49
C ILE A 135 3.14 4.73 -13.11
N LEU A 136 3.91 4.34 -12.10
CA LEU A 136 3.43 4.22 -10.73
C LEU A 136 2.89 5.55 -10.21
N ARG A 137 3.63 6.65 -10.41
CA ARG A 137 3.16 8.01 -10.05
C ARG A 137 1.84 8.33 -10.73
N ARG A 138 1.73 8.08 -12.03
CA ARG A 138 0.48 8.29 -12.80
C ARG A 138 -0.71 7.48 -12.26
N ILE A 139 -0.46 6.30 -11.69
CA ILE A 139 -1.52 5.46 -11.10
C ILE A 139 -1.94 6.03 -9.73
N VAL A 140 -1.00 6.44 -8.90
CA VAL A 140 -1.24 6.73 -7.48
C VAL A 140 -1.59 8.20 -7.22
N GLU A 141 -1.04 9.13 -8.01
CA GLU A 141 -1.17 10.59 -7.86
C GLU A 141 -2.28 11.14 -8.76
#